data_AF-A0A5E4DCN3-F1
#
_entry.id   AF-A0A5E4DCN3-F1
#
_cell.length_a   1.000
_cell.length_b   1.000
_cell.length_c   1.000
_cell.angle_alpha   90.00
_cell.angle_beta   90.00
_cell.angle_gamma   90.00
#
_symmetry.space_group_name_H-M   'P 1'
#
loop_
_entity.id
_entity.type
_entity.pdbx_description
1 polymer ?
#
loop_
_entity_poly.entity_id
_entity_poly.type
_entity_poly.pdbx_seq_one_letter_code
_entity_poly.pdbx_strand_id
1 'polypeptide(L)'
;MENPCLTFVTPCLLAGDRSLADVIIHEISHSWFGNLVTNANWGEFWLNEGFTMYAQRRISTILFGAAYTCLEAATGRALLRQHMDITGEENPLNKLRVKIEP
;
A
#
# COMPACT_ATOMS: atom_id res chain seq x y z
N MET A 1 -6.70 -4.93 -6.46
CA MET A 1 -7.44 -3.85 -7.15
C MET A 1 -8.78 -3.68 -6.49
N GLU A 2 -9.01 -2.48 -6.00
CA GLU A 2 -9.99 -2.09 -5.01
C GLU A 2 -11.37 -1.77 -5.61
N ASN A 3 -11.73 -2.43 -6.73
CA ASN A 3 -13.00 -2.17 -7.41
C ASN A 3 -14.18 -2.25 -6.41
N PRO A 4 -14.99 -1.17 -6.28
CA PRO A 4 -16.06 -1.13 -5.30
C PRO A 4 -17.00 -2.32 -5.45
N CYS A 5 -17.36 -2.95 -4.32
CA CYS A 5 -18.21 -4.14 -4.22
C CYS A 5 -17.61 -5.45 -4.77
N LEU A 6 -16.48 -5.42 -5.50
CA LEU A 6 -15.88 -6.62 -6.09
C LEU A 6 -14.36 -6.47 -6.29
N THR A 7 -13.59 -6.57 -5.20
CA THR A 7 -12.12 -6.57 -5.25
C THR A 7 -11.58 -7.66 -6.16
N PHE A 8 -10.67 -7.30 -7.06
CA PHE A 8 -9.95 -8.25 -7.92
C PHE A 8 -8.60 -8.58 -7.31
N VAL A 9 -8.29 -9.88 -7.24
CA VAL A 9 -7.06 -10.42 -6.63
C VAL A 9 -6.33 -11.36 -7.59
N THR A 10 -5.01 -11.43 -7.44
CA THR A 10 -4.18 -12.37 -8.23
C THR A 10 -4.29 -13.80 -7.68
N PRO A 11 -4.34 -14.84 -8.54
CA PRO A 11 -4.28 -16.24 -8.10
C PRO A 11 -3.01 -16.57 -7.31
N CYS A 12 -1.93 -15.80 -7.46
CA CYS A 12 -0.68 -15.98 -6.71
C CYS A 12 -0.86 -15.83 -5.18
N LEU A 13 -1.97 -15.25 -4.71
CA LEU A 13 -2.28 -15.18 -3.28
C LEU A 13 -2.69 -16.54 -2.68
N LEU A 14 -3.04 -17.53 -3.51
CA LEU A 14 -3.50 -18.85 -3.08
C LEU A 14 -2.34 -19.75 -2.64
N ALA A 15 -1.56 -19.32 -1.64
CA ALA A 15 -0.42 -20.05 -1.09
C ALA A 15 -0.80 -21.33 -0.31
N GLY A 16 -2.09 -21.51 0.01
CA GLY A 16 -2.61 -22.68 0.74
C GLY A 16 -2.68 -22.51 2.26
N ASP A 17 -2.01 -21.50 2.82
CA ASP A 17 -1.92 -21.23 4.26
C ASP A 17 -2.44 -19.83 4.68
N ARG A 18 -2.87 -19.03 3.70
CA ARG A 18 -3.32 -17.63 3.86
C ARG A 18 -2.21 -16.64 4.26
N SER A 19 -0.94 -17.00 4.08
CA SER A 19 0.21 -16.14 4.39
C SER A 19 0.23 -14.81 3.63
N LEU A 20 -0.44 -14.73 2.47
CA LEU A 20 -0.54 -13.53 1.62
C LEU A 20 -1.91 -12.81 1.74
N ALA A 21 -2.63 -13.02 2.84
CA ALA A 21 -3.94 -12.42 3.06
C ALA A 21 -3.89 -10.92 3.41
N ASP A 22 -2.70 -10.37 3.69
CA ASP A 22 -2.49 -8.94 3.90
C ASP A 22 -2.93 -8.10 2.69
N VAL A 23 -2.77 -8.63 1.47
CA VAL A 23 -3.31 -7.99 0.25
C VAL A 23 -4.82 -7.80 0.36
N ILE A 24 -5.57 -8.74 0.92
CA ILE A 24 -7.03 -8.56 1.10
C ILE A 24 -7.33 -7.41 2.07
N ILE A 25 -6.51 -7.25 3.11
CA ILE A 25 -6.63 -6.16 4.08
C ILE A 25 -6.33 -4.80 3.42
N HIS A 26 -5.34 -4.75 2.52
CA HIS A 26 -5.05 -3.57 1.69
C HIS A 26 -6.28 -3.12 0.92
N GLU A 27 -6.87 -4.03 0.17
CA GLU A 27 -8.00 -3.74 -0.71
C GLU A 27 -9.29 -3.38 0.07
N ILE A 28 -9.49 -3.99 1.24
CA ILE A 28 -10.57 -3.57 2.15
C ILE A 28 -10.34 -2.13 2.63
N SER A 29 -9.09 -1.79 2.98
CA SER A 29 -8.73 -0.46 3.46
C SER A 29 -8.97 0.63 2.42
N HIS A 30 -8.81 0.30 1.14
CA HIS A 30 -9.16 1.19 0.03
C HIS A 30 -10.63 1.59 -0.01
N SER A 31 -11.54 0.84 0.62
CA SER A 31 -12.95 1.22 0.74
C SER A 31 -13.15 2.58 1.42
N TRP A 32 -12.21 3.00 2.28
CA TRP A 32 -12.16 4.35 2.85
C TRP A 32 -11.14 5.24 2.11
N PHE A 33 -9.91 4.77 1.94
CA PHE A 33 -8.80 5.57 1.40
C PHE A 33 -8.56 5.22 -0.08
N GLY A 34 -9.13 6.01 -0.99
CA GLY A 34 -9.21 5.71 -2.41
C GLY A 34 -10.66 5.76 -2.89
N ASN A 35 -11.51 4.86 -2.41
CA ASN A 35 -12.90 4.77 -2.88
C ASN A 35 -13.81 5.85 -2.27
N LEU A 36 -13.69 6.13 -0.97
CA LEU A 36 -14.52 7.16 -0.30
C LEU A 36 -13.81 8.53 -0.29
N VAL A 37 -12.53 8.55 0.07
CA VAL A 37 -11.69 9.76 0.00
C VAL A 37 -10.66 9.53 -1.10
N THR A 38 -10.87 10.17 -2.26
CA THR A 38 -10.06 9.98 -3.46
C THR A 38 -9.09 11.14 -3.67
N ASN A 39 -7.86 10.84 -4.06
CA ASN A 39 -6.90 11.85 -4.52
C ASN A 39 -7.48 12.71 -5.66
N ALA A 40 -7.29 14.03 -5.57
CA ALA A 40 -7.83 14.96 -6.57
C ALA A 40 -7.10 14.87 -7.94
N ASN A 41 -5.84 14.43 -7.93
CA ASN A 41 -5.04 14.18 -9.12
C ASN A 41 -3.96 13.13 -8.82
N TRP A 42 -3.35 12.57 -9.87
CA TRP A 42 -2.34 11.52 -9.74
C TRP A 42 -1.04 11.96 -9.06
N GLY A 43 -0.73 13.26 -9.02
CA GLY A 43 0.39 13.78 -8.24
C GLY A 43 0.22 13.61 -6.73
N GLU A 44 -1.03 13.42 -6.28
CA GLU A 44 -1.41 13.15 -4.89
C GLU A 44 -1.70 11.65 -4.64
N PHE A 45 -1.24 10.74 -5.51
CA PHE A 45 -1.55 9.31 -5.39
C PHE A 45 -1.15 8.70 -4.03
N TRP A 46 -0.13 9.26 -3.37
CA TRP A 46 0.27 8.88 -2.02
C TRP A 46 -0.87 9.00 -0.99
N LEU A 47 -1.88 9.86 -1.22
CA LEU A 47 -3.06 9.97 -0.34
C LEU A 47 -3.92 8.70 -0.39
N ASN A 48 -3.96 7.99 -1.52
CA ASN A 48 -4.69 6.72 -1.57
C ASN A 48 -3.83 5.62 -0.94
N GLU A 49 -2.71 5.28 -1.57
CA GLU A 49 -1.88 4.13 -1.16
C GLU A 49 -1.26 4.30 0.22
N GLY A 50 -0.80 5.50 0.57
CA GLY A 50 -0.14 5.75 1.85
C GLY A 50 -1.09 5.59 3.03
N PHE A 51 -2.31 6.11 2.92
CA PHE A 51 -3.33 5.94 3.97
C PHE A 51 -3.90 4.53 3.99
N THR A 52 -4.06 3.88 2.83
CA THR A 52 -4.42 2.45 2.76
C THR A 52 -3.39 1.57 3.46
N MET A 53 -2.09 1.75 3.17
CA MET A 53 -1.01 1.00 3.84
C MET A 53 -0.98 1.26 5.35
N TYR A 54 -1.24 2.51 5.77
CA TYR A 54 -1.35 2.82 7.20
C TYR A 54 -2.53 2.06 7.84
N ALA A 55 -3.71 2.09 7.21
CA ALA A 55 -4.90 1.39 7.69
C ALA A 55 -4.69 -0.14 7.72
N GLN A 56 -4.07 -0.72 6.68
CA GLN A 56 -3.67 -2.12 6.66
C GLN A 56 -2.85 -2.47 7.90
N ARG A 57 -1.78 -1.71 8.18
CA ARG A 57 -0.92 -1.97 9.34
C ARG A 57 -1.63 -1.83 10.68
N ARG A 58 -2.63 -0.94 10.76
CA ARG A 58 -3.49 -0.84 11.96
C ARG A 58 -4.32 -2.11 12.15
N ILE A 59 -4.86 -2.68 11.07
CA ILE A 59 -5.58 -3.96 11.11
C ILE A 59 -4.60 -5.12 11.40
N SER A 60 -3.43 -5.19 10.74
CA SER A 60 -2.37 -6.16 11.00
C SER A 60 -1.98 -6.19 12.48
N THR A 61 -1.89 -5.02 13.12
CA THR A 61 -1.56 -4.92 14.54
C THR A 61 -2.63 -5.57 15.43
N ILE A 62 -3.90 -5.45 15.06
CA ILE A 62 -5.01 -6.07 15.80
C ILE A 62 -5.03 -7.59 15.59
N LEU A 63 -4.76 -8.06 14.36
CA LEU A 63 -4.84 -9.48 14.01
C LEU A 63 -3.59 -10.28 14.41
N PHE A 64 -2.40 -9.72 14.21
CA PHE A 64 -1.11 -10.42 14.31
C PHE A 64 -0.17 -9.83 15.37
N GLY A 65 -0.56 -8.71 15.98
CA GLY A 65 0.21 -8.04 17.04
C GLY A 65 1.28 -7.07 16.52
N ALA A 66 1.81 -6.27 17.44
CA ALA A 66 2.74 -5.19 17.12
C ALA A 66 4.06 -5.69 16.51
N ALA A 67 4.57 -6.85 16.96
CA ALA A 67 5.83 -7.40 16.46
C ALA A 67 5.75 -7.72 14.95
N TYR A 68 4.64 -8.32 14.50
CA TYR A 68 4.41 -8.60 13.08
C TYR A 68 4.34 -7.30 12.27
N THR A 69 3.54 -6.32 12.72
CA THR A 69 3.42 -5.02 12.04
C THR A 69 4.75 -4.26 11.98
N CYS A 70 5.58 -4.35 13.03
CA CYS A 70 6.91 -3.76 13.03
C CYS A 70 7.81 -4.39 11.96
N LEU A 71 7.73 -5.72 11.79
CA LEU A 71 8.43 -6.42 10.73
C LEU A 71 7.92 -5.97 9.34
N GLU A 72 6.60 -5.95 9.14
CA GLU A 72 5.96 -5.47 7.89
C GLU A 72 6.41 -4.04 7.54
N ALA A 73 6.46 -3.15 8.53
CA ALA A 73 6.91 -1.76 8.37
C ALA A 73 8.40 -1.66 8.05
N ALA A 74 9.24 -2.47 8.71
CA ALA A 74 10.68 -2.51 8.45
C ALA A 74 10.96 -3.03 7.03
N THR A 75 10.26 -4.08 6.58
CA THR A 75 10.35 -4.61 5.22
C THR A 75 9.92 -3.56 4.19
N GLY A 76 8.80 -2.86 4.41
CA GLY A 76 8.36 -1.79 3.52
C GLY A 76 9.37 -0.65 3.40
N ARG A 77 10.02 -0.26 4.51
CA ARG A 77 11.10 0.74 4.49
C ARG A 77 12.33 0.24 3.72
N ALA A 78 12.70 -1.03 3.87
CA ALA A 78 13.80 -1.63 3.13
C ALA A 78 13.53 -1.66 1.62
N LEU A 79 12.30 -2.02 1.21
CA LEU A 79 11.87 -2.00 -0.19
C LEU A 79 11.87 -0.58 -0.78
N LEU A 80 11.42 0.42 -0.01
CA LEU A 80 11.51 1.82 -0.43
C LEU A 80 12.97 2.24 -0.65
N ARG A 81 13.87 1.88 0.27
CA ARG A 81 15.31 2.20 0.12
C ARG A 81 15.88 1.53 -1.12
N GLN A 82 15.59 0.24 -1.32
CA GLN A 82 16.01 -0.50 -2.51
C GLN A 82 15.49 0.16 -3.80
N HIS A 83 14.23 0.61 -3.82
CA HIS A 83 13.68 1.33 -4.97
C HIS A 83 14.46 2.61 -5.25
N MET A 84 14.72 3.44 -4.23
CA MET A 84 15.48 4.68 -4.37
C MET A 84 16.92 4.43 -4.84
N ASP A 85 17.55 3.35 -4.39
CA ASP A 85 18.90 2.95 -4.84
C ASP A 85 18.89 2.54 -6.33
N ILE A 86 17.83 1.88 -6.80
CA ILE A 86 17.69 1.45 -8.20
C ILE A 86 17.37 2.63 -9.13
N THR A 87 16.46 3.52 -8.71
CA THR A 87 15.98 4.62 -9.57
C THR A 87 16.81 5.91 -9.44
N GLY A 88 17.66 6.00 -8.41
CA GLY A 88 18.49 7.16 -8.07
C GLY A 88 17.78 8.13 -7.11
N GLU A 89 18.48 8.60 -6.07
CA GLU A 89 17.88 9.43 -5.00
C GLU A 89 17.18 10.70 -5.52
N GLU A 90 17.74 11.33 -6.56
CA GLU A 90 17.24 12.58 -7.14
C GLU A 90 16.16 12.39 -8.22
N ASN A 91 15.72 11.15 -8.46
CA ASN A 91 14.70 10.88 -9.47
C ASN A 91 13.40 11.63 -9.13
N PRO A 92 12.83 12.43 -10.06
CA PRO A 92 11.63 13.22 -9.78
C PRO A 92 10.40 12.37 -9.40
N LEU A 93 10.36 11.09 -9.81
CA LEU A 93 9.28 10.16 -9.46
C LEU A 93 9.41 9.57 -8.05
N ASN A 94 10.56 9.70 -7.38
CA ASN A 94 10.74 9.27 -5.99
C ASN A 94 10.15 10.27 -4.97
N LYS A 95 9.67 11.42 -5.43
CA LYS A 95 9.02 12.41 -4.57
C LYS A 95 7.65 11.87 -4.15
N LEU A 96 7.33 12.03 -2.86
CA LEU A 96 6.02 11.65 -2.31
C LEU A 96 4.87 12.27 -3.09
N ARG A 97 5.02 13.56 -3.41
CA ARG A 97 4.12 14.30 -4.30
C ARG A 97 4.81 14.51 -5.64
N VAL A 98 4.33 13.82 -6.67
CA VAL A 98 4.89 13.93 -8.03
C VAL A 98 4.22 15.10 -8.74
N LYS A 99 5.01 15.92 -9.43
CA LYS A 99 4.48 16.95 -10.33
C LYS A 99 4.23 16.30 -11.68
N ILE A 100 2.96 16.17 -12.05
CA ILE A 100 2.55 15.67 -13.36
C ILE A 100 2.06 16.89 -14.14
N GLU A 101 2.79 17.25 -15.20
CA GLU A 101 2.33 18.29 -16.14
C GLU A 101 1.27 17.69 -17.08
N PRO A 102 0.28 18.49 -17.53
CA PRO A 102 -0.74 18.04 -18.48
C PRO A 102 -0.17 17.56 -19.82
#